data_AF-A0A6S6SP74-F1
#
_entry.id   AF-A0A6S6SP74-F1
#
_cell.length_a   1.000
_cell.length_b   1.000
_cell.length_c   1.000
_cell.angle_alpha   90.00
_cell.angle_beta   90.00
_cell.angle_gamma   90.00
#
_symmetry.space_group_name_H-M   'P 1'
#
loop_
_entity.id
_entity.type
_entity.pdbx_description
1 polymer ?
#
loop_
_entity_poly.entity_id
_entity_poly.type
_entity_poly.pdbx_seq_one_letter_code
_entity_poly.pdbx_strand_id
1 'polypeptide(L)'
;MQFFQPYTKLVFIFVLMLLLLMPQNSIVHLIKERLHWQTNAMQNIKQSWPGEQTLAGPFLRIPYTIEIADVKRSFSRVIMPDALNITTQLDGSERYRGIHKMPVYQTDIHVSGFFSNDIWANLHKEYATRKIDVGQASIEYYVSDQRGIQSQPVLDWNKKSFNFHANDVSNIGISSNLGTLDQTAKSYPFSFGLT
;
A
#
# COMPACT_ATOMS: atom_id res chain seq x y z
N MET A 1 -60.57 -9.41 -57.44
CA MET A 1 -59.34 -9.81 -56.71
C MET A 1 -58.54 -8.55 -56.34
N GLN A 2 -58.94 -7.81 -55.30
CA GLN A 2 -58.29 -6.53 -54.93
C GLN A 2 -57.84 -6.46 -53.45
N PHE A 3 -58.03 -7.53 -52.68
CA PHE A 3 -57.71 -7.59 -51.25
C PHE A 3 -56.27 -8.03 -50.91
N PHE A 4 -55.46 -8.50 -51.87
CA PHE A 4 -54.09 -8.97 -51.61
C PHE A 4 -53.03 -7.86 -51.56
N GLN A 5 -53.33 -6.67 -52.10
CA GLN A 5 -52.42 -5.52 -52.18
C GLN A 5 -51.99 -4.91 -50.81
N PRO A 6 -52.83 -4.86 -49.75
CA PRO A 6 -52.38 -4.37 -48.45
C PRO A 6 -51.47 -5.37 -47.70
N TYR A 7 -51.67 -6.67 -47.87
CA TYR A 7 -50.89 -7.70 -47.15
C TYR A 7 -49.43 -7.79 -47.62
N THR A 8 -49.19 -7.63 -48.92
CA THR A 8 -47.82 -7.63 -49.46
C THR A 8 -46.99 -6.44 -48.95
N LYS A 9 -47.63 -5.27 -48.77
CA LYS A 9 -46.98 -4.09 -48.17
C LYS A 9 -46.61 -4.32 -46.71
N LEU A 10 -47.47 -4.98 -45.93
CA LEU A 10 -47.20 -5.34 -44.53
C LEU A 10 -46.02 -6.32 -44.40
N VAL A 11 -45.97 -7.36 -45.24
CA VAL A 11 -44.85 -8.31 -45.25
C VAL A 11 -43.54 -7.61 -45.62
N PHE A 12 -43.58 -6.71 -46.61
CA PHE A 12 -42.40 -5.94 -47.00
C PHE A 12 -41.86 -5.05 -45.86
N ILE A 13 -42.75 -4.35 -45.15
CA ILE A 13 -42.38 -3.52 -43.99
C ILE A 13 -41.81 -4.40 -42.86
N PHE A 14 -42.40 -5.57 -42.59
CA PHE A 14 -41.92 -6.49 -41.58
C PHE A 14 -40.50 -7.02 -41.89
N VAL A 15 -40.23 -7.39 -43.14
CA VAL A 15 -38.89 -7.80 -43.59
C VAL A 15 -37.90 -6.64 -43.47
N LEU A 16 -38.29 -5.42 -43.83
CA LEU A 16 -37.45 -4.24 -43.68
C LEU A 16 -37.09 -3.98 -42.21
N MET A 17 -38.06 -4.17 -41.31
CA MET A 17 -37.87 -4.01 -39.86
C MET A 17 -36.90 -5.05 -39.29
N LEU A 18 -37.02 -6.32 -39.71
CA LEU A 18 -36.05 -7.37 -39.37
C LEU A 18 -34.65 -7.07 -39.90
N LEU A 19 -34.56 -6.55 -41.12
CA LEU A 19 -33.27 -6.20 -41.73
C LEU A 19 -32.59 -5.03 -40.98
N LEU A 20 -33.36 -4.09 -40.45
CA LEU A 20 -32.89 -2.98 -39.62
C LEU A 20 -32.49 -3.40 -38.19
N LEU A 21 -33.04 -4.50 -37.66
CA LEU A 21 -32.67 -5.03 -36.35
C LEU A 21 -31.25 -5.63 -36.32
N MET A 22 -30.78 -6.17 -37.44
CA MET A 22 -29.42 -6.71 -37.56
C MET A 22 -28.32 -5.66 -37.28
N PRO A 23 -28.25 -4.52 -38.00
CA PRO A 23 -27.24 -3.50 -37.74
C PRO A 23 -27.39 -2.84 -36.37
N GLN A 24 -28.62 -2.71 -35.85
CA GLN A 24 -28.85 -2.18 -34.51
C GLN A 24 -28.19 -3.04 -33.43
N ASN A 25 -28.34 -4.37 -33.51
CA ASN A 25 -27.70 -5.29 -32.57
C ASN A 25 -26.18 -5.28 -32.69
N SER A 26 -25.64 -5.17 -33.91
CA SER A 26 -24.19 -5.05 -34.13
C SER A 26 -23.60 -3.80 -33.46
N ILE A 27 -24.28 -2.65 -33.56
CA ILE A 27 -23.85 -1.41 -32.91
C ILE A 27 -23.81 -1.57 -31.39
N VAL A 28 -24.87 -2.16 -30.80
CA VAL A 28 -24.92 -2.40 -29.35
C VAL A 28 -23.81 -3.35 -28.90
N HIS A 29 -23.51 -4.39 -29.68
CA HIS A 29 -22.43 -5.33 -29.38
C HIS A 29 -21.06 -4.64 -29.39
N LEU A 30 -20.80 -3.81 -30.41
CA LEU A 30 -19.56 -3.05 -30.55
C LEU A 30 -19.36 -2.03 -29.41
N ILE A 31 -20.43 -1.37 -28.98
CA ILE A 31 -20.39 -0.47 -27.82
C ILE A 31 -20.08 -1.24 -26.53
N LYS A 32 -20.75 -2.38 -26.32
CA LYS A 32 -20.48 -3.26 -25.16
C LYS A 32 -19.03 -3.74 -25.14
N GLU A 33 -18.50 -4.11 -26.30
CA GLU A 33 -17.12 -4.53 -26.45
C GLU A 33 -16.16 -3.41 -26.03
N ARG A 34 -16.36 -2.18 -26.51
CA ARG A 34 -15.52 -1.03 -26.11
C ARG A 34 -15.56 -0.74 -24.62
N LEU A 35 -16.74 -0.82 -24.00
CA LEU A 35 -16.88 -0.66 -22.55
C LEU A 35 -16.13 -1.77 -21.80
N HIS A 36 -16.21 -3.01 -22.30
CA HIS A 36 -15.50 -4.16 -21.73
C HIS A 36 -13.97 -4.02 -21.86
N TRP A 37 -13.47 -3.62 -23.02
CA TRP A 37 -12.04 -3.35 -23.23
C TRP A 37 -11.53 -2.22 -22.33
N GLN A 38 -12.31 -1.15 -22.15
CA GLN A 38 -11.94 -0.04 -21.27
C GLN A 38 -11.87 -0.47 -19.79
N THR A 39 -12.85 -1.24 -19.33
CA THR A 39 -12.88 -1.74 -17.95
C THR A 39 -11.78 -2.75 -17.68
N ASN A 40 -11.54 -3.68 -18.61
CA ASN A 40 -10.43 -4.64 -18.52
C ASN A 40 -9.07 -3.93 -18.53
N ALA A 41 -8.88 -2.94 -19.40
CA ALA A 41 -7.64 -2.16 -19.44
C ALA A 41 -7.40 -1.44 -18.10
N MET A 42 -8.43 -0.84 -17.50
CA MET A 42 -8.34 -0.19 -16.20
C MET A 42 -8.02 -1.17 -15.07
N GLN A 43 -8.65 -2.36 -15.05
CA GLN A 43 -8.34 -3.41 -14.07
C GLN A 43 -6.90 -3.93 -14.22
N ASN A 44 -6.46 -4.20 -15.46
CA ASN A 44 -5.09 -4.65 -15.73
C ASN A 44 -4.06 -3.59 -15.31
N ILE A 45 -4.35 -2.29 -15.51
CA ILE A 45 -3.49 -1.20 -15.05
C ILE A 45 -3.39 -1.20 -13.52
N LYS A 46 -4.51 -1.32 -12.79
CA LYS A 46 -4.52 -1.43 -11.31
C LYS A 46 -3.79 -2.67 -10.78
N GLN A 47 -3.70 -3.73 -11.57
CA GLN A 47 -2.89 -4.89 -11.23
C GLN A 47 -1.40 -4.65 -11.43
N SER A 48 -1.02 -3.91 -12.49
CA SER A 48 0.38 -3.62 -12.83
C SER A 48 0.98 -2.40 -12.13
N TRP A 49 0.16 -1.49 -11.61
CA TRP A 49 0.60 -0.25 -10.98
C TRP A 49 0.08 -0.17 -9.54
N PRO A 50 0.86 0.38 -8.60
CA PRO A 50 0.40 0.61 -7.24
C PRO A 50 -0.83 1.52 -7.24
N GLY A 51 -1.80 1.21 -6.39
CA GLY A 51 -2.98 2.04 -6.19
C GLY A 51 -2.67 3.33 -5.43
N GLU A 52 -3.71 3.98 -4.91
CA GLU A 52 -3.56 5.08 -3.96
C GLU A 52 -2.76 4.59 -2.73
N GLN A 53 -1.77 5.37 -2.31
CA GLN A 53 -0.89 5.02 -1.19
C GLN A 53 -1.29 5.78 0.06
N THR A 54 -1.64 5.04 1.12
CA THR A 54 -1.77 5.58 2.47
C THR A 54 -0.52 5.22 3.26
N LEU A 55 0.15 6.24 3.79
CA LEU A 55 1.33 6.11 4.60
C LEU A 55 0.97 6.41 6.05
N ALA A 56 1.39 5.56 6.99
CA ALA A 56 1.33 5.89 8.42
C ALA A 56 2.73 6.01 8.99
N GLY A 57 2.88 6.87 10.01
CA GLY A 57 4.18 7.12 10.64
C GLY A 57 4.85 5.85 11.18
N PRO A 58 6.20 5.84 11.24
CA PRO A 58 6.92 4.70 11.76
C PRO A 58 6.67 4.54 13.25
N PHE A 59 6.67 3.30 13.73
CA PHE A 59 6.58 2.99 15.15
C PHE A 59 7.61 1.92 15.52
N LEU A 60 8.09 1.98 16.75
CA LEU A 60 9.05 1.05 17.31
C LEU A 60 8.30 -0.05 18.07
N ARG A 61 8.58 -1.30 17.74
CA ARG A 61 8.09 -2.48 18.46
C ARG A 61 9.21 -3.07 19.31
N ILE A 62 8.96 -3.19 20.61
CA ILE A 62 9.90 -3.81 21.57
C ILE A 62 9.21 -5.02 22.21
N PRO A 63 9.58 -6.25 21.84
CA PRO A 63 9.12 -7.44 22.52
C PRO A 63 9.84 -7.60 23.86
N TYR A 64 9.11 -8.01 24.89
CA TYR A 64 9.68 -8.30 26.20
C TYR A 64 8.97 -9.49 26.84
N THR A 65 9.72 -10.27 27.63
CA THR A 65 9.20 -11.42 28.36
C THR A 65 9.30 -11.17 29.85
N ILE A 66 8.21 -11.46 30.57
CA ILE A 66 8.17 -11.40 32.03
C ILE A 66 7.82 -12.77 32.60
N GLU A 67 8.36 -13.06 33.78
CA GLU A 67 8.06 -14.27 34.53
C GLU A 67 6.97 -13.98 35.57
N ILE A 68 5.85 -14.72 35.49
CA ILE A 68 4.72 -14.61 36.40
C ILE A 68 4.44 -16.01 36.94
N ALA A 69 4.73 -16.23 38.24
CA ALA A 69 4.51 -17.51 38.92
C ALA A 69 5.11 -18.70 38.14
N ASP A 70 6.41 -18.62 37.83
CA ASP A 70 7.19 -19.60 37.05
C ASP A 70 6.72 -19.84 35.60
N VAL A 71 5.81 -19.02 35.08
CA VAL A 71 5.39 -19.04 33.67
C VAL A 71 5.94 -17.80 32.96
N LYS A 72 6.73 -18.04 31.90
CA LYS A 72 7.19 -16.97 31.00
C LYS A 72 6.05 -16.54 30.07
N ARG A 73 5.77 -15.24 30.04
CA ARG A 73 4.81 -14.64 29.10
C ARG A 73 5.48 -13.55 28.29
N SER A 74 5.29 -13.61 26.97
CA SER A 74 5.84 -12.64 26.02
C SER A 74 4.80 -11.59 25.67
N PHE A 75 5.24 -10.33 25.66
CA PHE A 75 4.46 -9.15 25.33
C PHE A 75 5.21 -8.32 24.29
N SER A 76 4.53 -7.34 23.70
CA SER A 76 5.15 -6.38 22.79
C SER A 76 4.63 -4.99 23.08
N ARG A 77 5.54 -4.02 23.21
CA ARG A 77 5.22 -2.61 23.35
C ARG A 77 5.40 -1.91 22.01
N VAL A 78 4.42 -1.11 21.62
CA VAL A 78 4.45 -0.28 20.42
C VAL A 78 4.61 1.18 20.85
N ILE A 79 5.54 1.89 20.24
CA ILE A 79 5.98 3.22 20.66
C ILE A 79 6.04 4.12 19.43
N MET A 80 5.47 5.31 19.55
CA MET A 80 5.53 6.35 18.53
C MET A 80 6.78 7.21 18.72
N PRO A 81 7.34 7.78 17.64
CA PRO A 81 8.47 8.70 17.75
C PRO A 81 8.06 10.00 18.44
N ASP A 82 8.97 10.56 19.24
CA ASP A 82 8.76 11.84 19.92
C ASP A 82 8.76 13.01 18.93
N ALA A 83 9.54 12.90 17.87
CA ALA A 83 9.53 13.82 16.74
C ALA A 83 9.54 13.05 15.43
N LEU A 84 8.71 13.50 14.48
CA LEU A 84 8.58 12.93 13.16
C LEU A 84 8.52 14.06 12.13
N ASN A 85 9.49 14.08 11.22
CA ASN A 85 9.56 14.98 10.09
C ASN A 85 9.46 14.16 8.81
N ILE A 86 8.50 14.52 7.96
CA ILE A 86 8.28 13.89 6.67
C ILE A 86 8.38 14.97 5.61
N THR A 87 9.31 14.80 4.68
CA THR A 87 9.47 15.67 3.50
C THR A 87 9.12 14.86 2.27
N THR A 88 8.28 15.40 1.41
CA THR A 88 7.87 14.73 0.17
C THR A 88 8.12 15.64 -1.02
N GLN A 89 8.65 15.05 -2.08
CA GLN A 89 8.77 15.67 -3.39
C GLN A 89 7.98 14.83 -4.38
N LEU A 90 7.06 15.46 -5.10
CA LEU A 90 6.18 14.80 -6.06
C LEU A 90 6.49 15.29 -7.46
N ASP A 91 6.94 14.37 -8.31
CA ASP A 91 7.30 14.63 -9.70
C ASP A 91 6.29 13.94 -10.62
N GLY A 92 5.51 14.75 -11.33
CA GLY A 92 4.56 14.28 -12.34
C GLY A 92 5.23 14.13 -13.70
N SER A 93 5.04 12.99 -14.36
CA SER A 93 5.45 12.79 -15.75
C SER A 93 4.32 12.19 -16.58
N GLU A 94 4.31 12.45 -17.89
CA GLU A 94 3.42 11.74 -18.81
C GLU A 94 4.12 10.46 -19.28
N ARG A 95 3.45 9.31 -19.16
CA ARG A 95 3.89 8.06 -19.77
C ARG A 95 2.98 7.69 -20.94
N TYR A 96 3.59 7.13 -21.98
CA TYR A 96 2.90 6.72 -23.20
C TYR A 96 2.76 5.20 -23.24
N ARG A 97 1.57 4.72 -23.58
CA ARG A 97 1.32 3.31 -23.93
C ARG A 97 0.47 3.25 -25.19
N GLY A 98 1.10 2.98 -26.34
CA GLY A 98 0.46 3.05 -27.65
C GLY A 98 0.09 4.49 -28.02
N ILE A 99 -1.17 4.73 -28.41
CA ILE A 99 -1.70 6.07 -28.73
C ILE A 99 -2.25 6.82 -27.50
N HIS A 100 -2.14 6.22 -26.30
CA HIS A 100 -2.72 6.77 -25.08
C HIS A 100 -1.62 7.36 -24.19
N LYS A 101 -1.90 8.55 -23.67
CA LYS A 101 -1.08 9.25 -22.67
C LYS A 101 -1.73 9.16 -21.29
N MET A 102 -0.93 8.95 -20.26
CA MET A 102 -1.40 8.90 -18.88
C MET A 102 -0.43 9.64 -17.96
N PRO A 103 -0.95 10.46 -17.01
CA PRO A 103 -0.11 11.04 -15.98
C PRO A 103 0.33 9.93 -15.01
N VAL A 104 1.61 9.90 -14.68
CA VAL A 104 2.15 9.11 -13.57
C VAL A 104 2.83 10.05 -12.59
N TYR A 105 2.77 9.71 -11.31
CA TYR A 105 3.39 10.46 -10.24
C TYR A 105 4.45 9.58 -9.60
N GLN A 106 5.66 10.10 -9.52
CA GLN A 106 6.73 9.54 -8.70
C GLN A 106 6.87 10.41 -7.46
N THR A 107 7.06 9.81 -6.30
CA THR A 107 7.20 10.55 -5.04
C THR A 107 8.45 10.10 -4.32
N ASP A 108 9.34 11.05 -4.04
CA ASP A 108 10.46 10.84 -3.14
C ASP A 108 10.05 11.30 -1.74
N ILE A 109 10.05 10.37 -0.80
CA ILE A 109 9.62 10.59 0.58
C ILE A 109 10.82 10.41 1.48
N HIS A 110 11.17 11.44 2.24
CA HIS A 110 12.19 11.38 3.27
C HIS A 110 11.54 11.47 4.64
N VAL A 111 11.73 10.42 5.46
CA VAL A 111 11.21 10.33 6.82
C VAL A 111 12.37 10.39 7.79
N SER A 112 12.28 11.27 8.78
CA SER A 112 13.30 11.40 9.84
C SER A 112 12.65 11.71 11.18
N GLY A 113 13.36 11.42 12.27
CA GLY A 113 12.84 11.64 13.60
C GLY A 113 13.74 11.10 14.69
N PHE A 114 13.23 11.02 15.91
CA PHE A 114 13.92 10.33 17.00
C PHE A 114 12.94 9.72 18.01
N PHE A 115 13.44 8.71 18.72
CA PHE A 115 12.81 8.14 19.92
C PHE A 115 13.63 8.52 21.15
N SER A 116 12.98 8.95 22.22
CA SER A 116 13.58 9.25 23.50
C SER A 116 13.83 7.97 24.31
N ASN A 117 14.77 8.01 25.25
CA ASN A 117 15.07 6.88 26.12
C ASN A 117 14.00 6.62 27.20
N ASP A 118 12.99 7.50 27.31
CA ASP A 118 11.91 7.43 28.31
C ASP A 118 11.12 6.11 28.23
N ILE A 119 11.19 5.46 27.06
CA ILE A 119 10.72 4.11 26.78
C ILE A 119 11.17 3.12 27.87
N TRP A 120 12.46 3.12 28.23
CA TRP A 120 13.00 2.19 29.21
C TRP A 120 12.65 2.59 30.63
N ALA A 121 12.64 3.90 30.92
CA ALA A 121 12.26 4.39 32.24
C ALA A 121 10.85 3.92 32.61
N ASN A 122 9.91 3.98 31.65
CA ASN A 122 8.55 3.49 31.83
C ASN A 122 8.49 1.96 31.98
N LEU A 123 9.25 1.21 31.16
CA LEU A 123 9.27 -0.25 31.22
C LEU A 123 9.83 -0.77 32.55
N HIS A 124 10.92 -0.17 33.03
CA HIS A 124 11.53 -0.52 34.32
C HIS A 124 10.64 -0.13 35.50
N LYS A 125 9.96 1.03 35.44
CA LYS A 125 9.06 1.48 36.52
C LYS A 125 7.85 0.56 36.67
N GLU A 126 7.29 0.10 35.56
CA GLU A 126 6.09 -0.75 35.56
C GLU A 126 6.34 -2.16 36.10
N TYR A 127 7.55 -2.69 35.91
CA TYR A 127 7.92 -4.04 36.30
C TYR A 127 9.14 -4.09 37.23
N ALA A 128 9.35 -3.05 38.04
CA ALA A 128 10.54 -2.88 38.90
C ALA A 128 10.84 -4.08 39.83
N THR A 129 9.81 -4.89 40.15
CA THR A 129 9.91 -6.06 41.03
C THR A 129 10.06 -7.39 40.28
N ARG A 130 10.15 -7.38 38.94
CA ARG A 130 10.21 -8.59 38.11
C ARG A 130 11.41 -8.57 37.18
N LYS A 131 11.93 -9.76 36.86
CA LYS A 131 12.94 -9.91 35.82
C LYS A 131 12.28 -9.72 34.45
N ILE A 132 12.75 -8.73 33.70
CA ILE A 132 12.31 -8.46 32.33
C ILE A 132 13.43 -8.90 31.40
N ASP A 133 13.10 -9.74 30.42
CA ASP A 133 14.00 -10.09 29.34
C ASP A 133 13.54 -9.35 28.07
N VAL A 134 14.36 -8.41 27.60
CA VAL A 134 14.05 -7.55 26.46
C VAL A 134 14.55 -8.24 25.19
N GLY A 135 13.66 -8.46 24.23
CA GLY A 135 13.98 -9.07 22.96
C GLY A 135 14.58 -8.10 21.94
N GLN A 136 14.58 -8.52 20.68
CA GLN A 136 15.07 -7.71 19.57
C GLN A 136 13.99 -6.71 19.15
N ALA A 137 14.35 -5.43 19.09
CA ALA A 137 13.44 -4.39 18.65
C ALA A 137 13.36 -4.32 17.13
N SER A 138 12.21 -3.91 16.60
CA SER A 138 12.02 -3.63 15.19
C SER A 138 11.34 -2.27 15.00
N ILE A 139 11.72 -1.56 13.94
CA ILE A 139 10.93 -0.42 13.46
C ILE A 139 9.99 -0.92 12.36
N GLU A 140 8.75 -0.47 12.41
CA GLU A 140 7.72 -0.81 11.43
C GLU A 140 7.18 0.48 10.83
N TYR A 141 6.97 0.47 9.52
CA TYR A 141 6.41 1.58 8.78
C TYR A 141 5.27 1.08 7.92
N TYR A 142 4.12 1.76 7.98
CA TYR A 142 2.94 1.33 7.26
C TYR A 142 2.91 1.93 5.86
N VAL A 143 2.76 1.06 4.86
CA VAL A 143 2.54 1.39 3.46
C VAL A 143 1.42 0.52 2.96
N SER A 144 0.38 1.10 2.37
CA SER A 144 -0.82 0.36 1.96
C SER A 144 -0.56 -0.64 0.83
N ASP A 145 0.40 -0.37 -0.06
CA ASP A 145 0.80 -1.30 -1.12
C ASP A 145 2.30 -1.24 -1.37
N GLN A 146 3.02 -2.25 -0.89
CA GLN A 146 4.48 -2.38 -0.97
C GLN A 146 5.01 -2.35 -2.42
N ARG A 147 4.20 -2.69 -3.42
CA ARG A 147 4.61 -2.68 -4.84
C ARG A 147 4.95 -1.27 -5.35
N GLY A 148 4.52 -0.23 -4.62
CA GLY A 148 4.86 1.16 -4.93
C GLY A 148 6.24 1.60 -4.50
N ILE A 149 6.97 0.75 -3.75
CA ILE A 149 8.34 1.02 -3.35
C ILE A 149 9.27 0.47 -4.44
N GLN A 150 9.90 1.36 -5.21
CA GLN A 150 10.73 0.99 -6.36
C GLN A 150 12.08 0.39 -5.97
N SER A 151 12.62 0.80 -4.81
CA SER A 151 13.93 0.37 -4.32
C SER A 151 13.88 -0.01 -2.86
N GLN A 152 14.73 -0.96 -2.44
CA GLN A 152 14.74 -1.42 -1.06
C GLN A 152 15.18 -0.28 -0.12
N PRO A 153 14.29 0.19 0.78
CA PRO A 153 14.61 1.31 1.65
C PRO A 153 15.68 0.93 2.67
N VAL A 154 16.60 1.86 2.93
CA VAL A 154 17.63 1.71 3.95
C VAL A 154 17.31 2.67 5.10
N LEU A 155 17.23 2.09 6.30
CA LEU A 155 17.12 2.80 7.56
C LEU A 155 18.50 3.17 8.07
N ASP A 156 18.75 4.45 8.32
CA ASP A 156 19.78 4.88 9.26
C ASP A 156 19.16 4.94 10.67
N TRP A 157 19.65 4.10 11.57
CA TRP A 157 19.28 4.07 12.97
C TRP A 157 20.52 4.30 13.83
N ASN A 158 20.58 5.45 14.50
CA ASN A 158 21.71 5.84 15.34
C ASN A 158 23.08 5.63 14.65
N LYS A 159 23.21 6.06 13.38
CA LYS A 159 24.40 5.94 12.52
C LYS A 159 24.72 4.50 12.07
N LYS A 160 23.78 3.56 12.23
CA LYS A 160 23.89 2.19 11.71
C LYS A 160 22.83 1.95 10.65
N SER A 161 23.22 1.33 9.55
CA SER A 161 22.31 1.06 8.43
C SER A 161 21.64 -0.30 8.59
N PHE A 162 20.32 -0.34 8.38
CA PHE A 162 19.52 -1.56 8.35
C PHE A 162 18.61 -1.54 7.12
N ASN A 163 18.38 -2.71 6.52
CA ASN A 163 17.48 -2.81 5.38
C ASN A 163 16.04 -3.02 5.85
N PHE A 164 15.09 -2.36 5.19
CA PHE A 164 13.67 -2.67 5.37
C PHE A 164 13.29 -3.90 4.57
N HIS A 165 12.47 -4.76 5.16
CA HIS A 165 11.90 -5.95 4.54
C HIS A 165 10.38 -5.82 4.46
N ALA A 166 9.78 -6.43 3.45
CA ALA A 166 8.33 -6.53 3.36
C ALA A 166 7.79 -7.36 4.53
N ASN A 167 6.65 -6.95 5.09
CA ASN A 167 5.95 -7.76 6.08
C ASN A 167 5.17 -8.89 5.38
N ASP A 168 5.53 -10.14 5.68
CA ASP A 168 4.97 -11.34 5.04
C ASP A 168 3.48 -11.58 5.33
N VAL A 169 2.94 -11.01 6.41
CA VAL A 169 1.60 -11.36 6.90
C VAL A 169 0.48 -10.67 6.12
N SER A 170 0.72 -9.52 5.48
CA SER A 170 -0.37 -8.70 4.93
C SER A 170 -0.05 -7.88 3.66
N ASN A 171 1.12 -8.02 3.02
CA ASN A 171 1.57 -7.14 1.91
C ASN A 171 1.48 -5.64 2.23
N ILE A 172 1.39 -5.31 3.53
CA ILE A 172 1.20 -3.97 4.06
C ILE A 172 2.35 -3.68 5.00
N GLY A 173 2.98 -2.53 4.78
CA GLY A 173 4.07 -2.04 5.60
C GLY A 173 5.39 -2.79 5.42
N ILE A 174 6.44 -2.18 5.93
CA ILE A 174 7.81 -2.66 5.89
C ILE A 174 8.36 -2.64 7.30
N SER A 175 9.29 -3.54 7.61
CA SER A 175 9.93 -3.61 8.92
C SER A 175 11.43 -3.78 8.83
N SER A 176 12.15 -3.31 9.83
CA SER A 176 13.58 -3.54 9.96
C SER A 176 13.92 -3.94 11.39
N ASN A 177 14.71 -5.01 11.53
CA ASN A 177 15.14 -5.51 12.83
C ASN A 177 16.39 -4.76 13.29
N LEU A 178 16.28 -4.08 14.42
CA LEU A 178 17.32 -3.26 15.03
C LEU A 178 18.21 -4.04 15.99
N GLY A 179 17.84 -5.28 16.31
CA GLY A 179 18.49 -6.13 17.30
C GLY A 179 18.27 -5.62 18.73
N THR A 180 19.25 -5.86 19.60
CA THR A 180 19.21 -5.38 20.98
C THR A 180 19.54 -3.89 21.02
N LEU A 181 18.61 -3.08 21.53
CA LEU A 181 18.80 -1.65 21.68
C LEU A 181 19.70 -1.33 22.88
N ASP A 182 20.57 -0.34 22.69
CA ASP A 182 21.42 0.19 23.76
C ASP A 182 20.61 1.07 24.70
N GLN A 183 20.30 0.57 25.90
CA GLN A 183 19.47 1.27 26.90
C GLN A 183 20.16 2.49 27.54
N THR A 184 21.46 2.69 27.28
CA THR A 184 22.23 3.83 27.81
C THR A 184 22.15 5.08 26.92
N ALA A 185 21.72 4.93 25.66
CA ALA A 185 21.59 6.03 24.72
C ALA A 185 20.49 7.00 25.15
N LYS A 186 20.71 8.32 25.05
CA LYS A 186 19.68 9.33 25.42
C LYS A 186 18.53 9.41 24.41
N SER A 187 18.84 9.16 23.14
CA SER A 187 17.87 9.17 22.06
C SER A 187 18.36 8.28 20.91
N TYR A 188 17.40 7.84 20.10
CA TYR A 188 17.63 7.03 18.92
C TYR A 188 17.12 7.81 17.70
N PRO A 189 18.00 8.58 17.02
CA PRO A 189 17.64 9.23 15.78
C PRO A 189 17.47 8.19 14.67
N PHE A 190 16.51 8.43 13.78
CA PHE A 190 16.29 7.60 12.61
C PHE A 190 16.04 8.44 11.36
N SER A 191 16.41 7.90 10.20
CA SER A 191 16.04 8.45 8.90
C SER A 191 16.00 7.39 7.81
N PHE A 192 15.07 7.50 6.87
CA PHE A 192 15.00 6.64 5.69
C PHE A 192 14.29 7.35 4.53
N GLY A 193 14.57 6.89 3.31
CA GLY A 193 13.94 7.37 2.08
C GLY A 193 13.10 6.29 1.41
N LEU A 194 12.01 6.69 0.76
CA LEU A 194 11.18 5.86 -0.11
C LEU A 194 11.05 6.54 -1.48
N THR A 195 11.16 5.75 -2.55
CA THR A 195 11.05 6.18 -3.96
C THR A 195 10.27 5.15 -4.75
#